data_AF-A0AA38L6N4-F1
#
_entry.id   AF-A0AA38L6N4-F1
#
_cell.length_a   1.000
_cell.length_b   1.000
_cell.length_c   1.000
_cell.angle_alpha   90.00
_cell.angle_beta   90.00
_cell.angle_gamma   90.00
#
_symmetry.space_group_name_H-M   'P 1'
#
loop_
_entity.id
_entity.type
_entity.pdbx_description
1 polymer ?
#
loop_
_entity_poly.entity_id
_entity_poly.type
_entity_poly.pdbx_seq_one_letter_code
_entity_poly.pdbx_strand_id
1 'polypeptide(L)' 'MTTLEELDLSRCSKVTDAGVEHLLSLSSLKKLSISETGIRANGAARLYILTSLTSLDMGGLPITDSVVSSLQ' A
#
# COMPACT_ATOMS: atom_id res chain seq x y z
N MET A 1 11.19 -1.88 -21.13
CA MET A 1 10.09 -1.41 -20.28
C MET A 1 10.53 -1.62 -18.84
N THR A 2 10.59 -0.56 -18.04
CA THR A 2 11.04 -0.63 -16.64
C THR A 2 9.91 -1.14 -15.76
N THR A 3 10.08 -2.31 -15.16
CA THR A 3 9.20 -2.85 -14.12
C THR A 3 9.60 -2.23 -12.79
N LEU A 4 8.65 -1.59 -12.10
CA LEU A 4 8.88 -1.05 -10.77
C LEU A 4 8.70 -2.16 -9.74
N GLU A 5 9.76 -2.48 -8.99
CA GLU A 5 9.74 -3.52 -7.96
C GLU A 5 9.65 -2.96 -6.54
N GLU A 6 10.14 -1.75 -6.31
CA GLU A 6 10.17 -1.11 -5.00
C GLU A 6 9.63 0.32 -5.12
N LEU A 7 8.72 0.70 -4.22
CA LEU A 7 8.13 2.02 -4.16
C LEU A 7 8.00 2.48 -2.71
N ASP A 8 8.58 3.63 -2.41
CA ASP A 8 8.49 4.29 -1.11
C ASP A 8 7.66 5.57 -1.24
N LEU A 9 6.51 5.57 -0.56
CA LEU A 9 5.60 6.71 -0.41
C LEU A 9 5.49 7.14 1.05
N SER A 10 6.41 6.72 1.91
CA SER A 10 6.40 7.06 3.32
C SER A 10 6.34 8.58 3.51
N ARG A 11 5.59 9.00 4.53
CA ARG A 11 5.39 10.43 4.90
C ARG A 11 4.76 11.29 3.81
N CYS A 12 4.21 10.69 2.77
CA CYS A 12 3.44 11.41 1.75
C CYS A 12 1.98 11.52 2.19
N SER A 13 1.69 12.44 3.13
CA SER A 13 0.36 12.60 3.74
C SER A 13 -0.79 12.88 2.76
N LYS A 14 -0.48 13.35 1.54
CA LYS A 14 -1.45 13.59 0.46
C LYS A 14 -1.80 12.33 -0.35
N VAL A 15 -1.05 11.24 -0.17
CA VAL A 15 -1.41 9.93 -0.73
C VAL A 15 -2.56 9.39 0.12
N THR A 16 -3.70 9.16 -0.52
CA THR A 16 -4.94 8.69 0.11
C THR A 16 -5.43 7.43 -0.57
N ASP A 17 -6.57 6.88 -0.14
CA ASP A 17 -7.21 5.73 -0.78
C ASP A 17 -7.41 5.90 -2.31
N ALA A 18 -7.60 7.13 -2.78
CA ALA A 18 -7.68 7.44 -4.20
C ALA A 18 -6.33 7.20 -4.94
N GLY A 19 -5.21 7.42 -4.26
CA GLY A 19 -3.88 7.15 -4.79
C GLY A 19 -3.60 5.65 -4.93
N VAL A 20 -4.24 4.81 -4.11
CA VAL A 20 -4.08 3.35 -4.16
C VAL A 20 -4.51 2.78 -5.51
N GLU A 21 -5.51 3.34 -6.18
CA GLU A 21 -5.95 2.91 -7.53
C GLU A 21 -4.78 2.83 -8.52
N HIS A 22 -3.86 3.80 -8.46
CA HIS A 22 -2.70 3.83 -9.33
C HIS A 22 -1.68 2.75 -8.95
N LEU A 23 -1.54 2.46 -7.66
CA LEU A 23 -0.64 1.42 -7.15
C LEU A 23 -1.06 0.02 -7.60
N LEU A 24 -2.36 -0.24 -7.76
CA LEU A 24 -2.88 -1.55 -8.18
C LEU A 24 -2.42 -1.97 -9.57
N SER A 25 -2.05 -1.00 -10.43
CA SER A 25 -1.50 -1.29 -11.76
C SER A 25 -0.05 -1.79 -11.73
N LEU A 26 0.64 -1.65 -10.59
CA LEU A 26 2.04 -2.04 -10.42
C LEU A 26 2.15 -3.53 -10.05
N SER A 27 1.71 -4.40 -10.95
CA SER A 27 1.63 -5.85 -10.70
C SER A 27 2.97 -6.52 -10.38
N SER A 28 4.10 -5.90 -10.71
CA SER A 28 5.46 -6.39 -10.41
C SER A 28 6.03 -5.86 -9.10
N LEU A 29 5.28 -5.06 -8.34
CA LEU A 29 5.75 -4.45 -7.10
C LEU A 29 5.96 -5.52 -6.02
N LYS A 30 7.15 -5.52 -5.43
CA LYS A 30 7.57 -6.44 -4.36
C LYS A 30 7.64 -5.75 -3.00
N LYS A 31 8.06 -4.49 -2.97
CA LYS A 31 8.15 -3.70 -1.73
C LYS A 31 7.37 -2.41 -1.86
N LEU A 32 6.50 -2.16 -0.89
CA LEU A 32 5.71 -0.93 -0.80
C LEU A 32 5.81 -0.37 0.62
N SER A 33 6.26 0.88 0.73
CA SER A 33 6.15 1.64 1.98
C SER A 33 5.10 2.73 1.82
N ILE A 34 4.07 2.70 2.66
CA ILE A 34 3.01 3.71 2.73
C ILE A 34 2.86 4.24 4.15
N SER A 35 3.89 4.12 4.97
CA SER A 35 3.90 4.60 6.35
C SER A 35 3.64 6.10 6.42
N GLU A 36 2.91 6.54 7.43
CA GLU A 36 2.57 7.96 7.65
C GLU A 36 1.89 8.65 6.43
N THR A 37 1.12 7.90 5.62
CA THR A 37 0.29 8.45 4.54
C THR A 37 -1.16 8.67 4.98
N GLY A 38 -1.98 9.27 4.10
CA GLY A 38 -3.42 9.44 4.30
C GLY A 38 -4.26 8.23 3.88
N ILE A 39 -3.64 7.07 3.63
CA ILE A 39 -4.32 5.82 3.31
C ILE A 39 -5.03 5.30 4.57
N ARG A 40 -6.29 4.86 4.40
CA ARG A 40 -7.14 4.30 5.46
C ARG A 40 -7.38 2.80 5.21
N ALA A 41 -8.16 2.21 6.10
CA ALA A 41 -8.50 0.79 6.11
C ALA A 41 -8.97 0.26 4.74
N ASN A 42 -9.86 1.00 4.08
CA ASN A 42 -10.42 0.60 2.79
C ASN A 42 -9.37 0.62 1.67
N GLY A 43 -8.51 1.65 1.63
CA GLY A 43 -7.41 1.70 0.67
C GLY A 43 -6.38 0.62 0.91
N ALA A 44 -5.95 0.44 2.16
CA ALA A 44 -4.98 -0.57 2.56
C ALA A 44 -5.45 -2.00 2.24
N ALA A 45 -6.73 -2.31 2.49
CA ALA A 45 -7.31 -3.60 2.16
C ALA A 45 -7.09 -3.93 0.67
N ARG A 46 -7.28 -2.98 -0.24
CA ARG A 46 -7.16 -3.23 -1.70
C ARG A 46 -5.75 -3.60 -2.17
N LEU A 47 -4.72 -3.37 -1.36
CA LEU A 47 -3.35 -3.75 -1.68
C LEU A 47 -3.16 -5.27 -1.77
N TYR A 48 -4.12 -6.09 -1.29
CA TYR A 48 -4.08 -7.56 -1.48
C TYR A 48 -4.01 -7.98 -2.96
N ILE A 49 -4.46 -7.13 -3.88
CA ILE A 49 -4.44 -7.43 -5.33
C ILE A 49 -2.99 -7.48 -5.85
N LEU A 50 -2.04 -6.84 -5.16
CA LEU A 50 -0.63 -6.87 -5.51
C LEU A 50 0.00 -8.20 -5.11
N THR A 51 -0.27 -9.26 -5.88
CA THR A 51 0.15 -10.64 -5.57
C THR A 51 1.67 -10.84 -5.56
N SER A 52 2.45 -9.91 -6.11
CA SER A 52 3.91 -9.95 -6.07
C SER A 52 4.51 -9.26 -4.84
N LEU A 53 3.68 -8.62 -4.01
CA LEU A 53 4.13 -7.88 -2.83
C LEU A 53 4.64 -8.86 -1.77
N THR A 54 5.89 -8.69 -1.36
CA THR A 54 6.55 -9.49 -0.32
C THR A 54 6.86 -8.66 0.93
N SER A 55 6.81 -7.34 0.84
CA SER A 55 7.05 -6.43 1.94
C SER A 55 6.11 -5.23 1.86
N LEU A 56 5.40 -4.96 2.95
CA LEU A 56 4.46 -3.85 3.10
C LEU A 56 4.70 -3.15 4.44
N ASP A 57 5.06 -1.87 4.39
CA ASP A 57 5.11 -1.01 5.59
C ASP A 57 3.88 -0.08 5.62
N MET A 58 3.12 -0.20 6.70
CA MET A 58 1.90 0.58 7.00
C MET A 58 2.00 1.32 8.34
N GLY A 59 3.22 1.48 8.87
CA GLY A 59 3.45 2.14 10.15
C GLY A 59 2.85 3.55 10.21
N GLY A 60 2.19 3.89 11.32
CA GLY A 60 1.62 5.23 11.51
C GLY A 60 0.40 5.56 10.65
N LEU A 61 -0.18 4.57 9.95
CA LEU A 61 -1.47 4.74 9.30
C LEU A 61 -2.61 4.77 10.32
N PRO A 62 -3.68 5.55 10.06
CA PRO A 62 -4.89 5.57 10.89
C PRO A 62 -5.77 4.34 10.62
N ILE A 63 -5.18 3.14 10.66
CA ILE A 63 -5.86 1.86 10.45
C ILE A 63 -5.96 1.09 11.77
N THR A 64 -7.10 0.43 11.97
CA THR A 64 -7.35 -0.45 13.12
C THR A 64 -6.90 -1.87 12.80
N ASP A 65 -6.56 -2.66 13.82
CA ASP A 65 -6.06 -4.04 13.67
C ASP A 65 -6.94 -4.95 12.80
N SER A 66 -8.23 -4.62 12.67
CA SER A 66 -9.19 -5.32 11.80
C SER A 66 -8.83 -5.32 10.31
N VAL A 67 -7.93 -4.44 9.86
CA VAL A 67 -7.45 -4.43 8.47
C VAL A 67 -6.40 -5.50 8.25
N VAL A 68 -5.61 -5.82 9.27
CA VAL A 68 -4.50 -6.78 9.19
C VAL A 68 -5.04 -8.20 8.96
N SER A 69 -6.23 -8.51 9.47
CA SER A 69 -6.91 -9.79 9.20
C SER A 69 -7.41 -9.94 7.76
N SER A 70 -7.51 -8.85 7.00
CA SER A 70 -7.88 -8.87 5.58
C SER A 70 -6.69 -9.06 4.65
N LEU A 71 -5.46 -9.13 5.19
CA LEU A 71 -4.21 -9.30 4.45
C LEU A 71 -3.70 -10.77 4.44
N GLN A 72 -4.56 -11.74 4.79
CA GLN A 72 -4.25 -13.18 4.80
C GLN A 72 -4.42 -13.85 3.43
#